data_AF-A0A7S1ZGB5-F1
#
_entry.id   AF-A0A7S1ZGB5-F1
#
_cell.length_a   1.000
_cell.length_b   1.000
_cell.length_c   1.000
_cell.angle_alpha   90.00
_cell.angle_beta   90.00
_cell.angle_gamma   90.00
#
_symmetry.space_group_name_H-M   'P 1'
#
loop_
_entity.id
_entity.type
_entity.pdbx_description
1 polymer ?
#
loop_
_entity_poly.entity_id
_entity_poly.type
_entity_poly.pdbx_seq_one_letter_code
_entity_poly.pdbx_strand_id
1 'polypeptide(L)'
;DWRELPLWMWEFHNDVAVRVAAVKGRRAGEGDDDAALRQWPTMESCFLCFKEDGEWDMEEVYDALEKTYWSGPELKGMKGMKEYKSMGRESPGSLSSARYYATVGLMLLAAYAAKRRQVLITGMHKKFDSVPGRGKYN
;
A
#
# COMPACT_ATOMS: atom_id res chain seq x y z
N ASP A 1 18.03 3.87 6.21
CA ASP A 1 16.92 2.91 6.44
C ASP A 1 15.67 3.69 6.90
N TRP A 2 14.46 3.26 6.55
CA TRP A 2 13.22 3.98 6.92
C TRP A 2 12.91 3.90 8.42
N ARG A 3 13.51 2.93 9.13
CA ARG A 3 13.44 2.77 10.59
C ARG A 3 14.27 3.82 11.35
N GLU A 4 15.22 4.48 10.69
CA GLU A 4 16.11 5.45 11.34
C GLU A 4 15.36 6.69 11.85
N LEU A 5 14.40 7.21 11.07
CA LEU A 5 13.65 8.41 11.46
C LEU A 5 12.84 8.24 12.77
N PRO A 6 12.00 7.20 12.93
CA PRO A 6 11.26 7.02 14.18
C PRO A 6 12.18 6.73 15.38
N LEU A 7 13.27 5.99 15.18
CA LEU A 7 14.26 5.77 16.24
C LEU A 7 14.97 7.06 16.64
N TRP A 8 15.40 7.87 15.68
CA TRP A 8 15.99 9.18 15.95
C TRP A 8 15.04 10.11 16.72
N MET A 9 13.76 10.11 16.35
CA MET A 9 12.74 10.90 17.05
C MET A 9 12.55 10.42 18.49
N TRP A 10 12.58 9.11 18.70
CA TRP A 10 12.51 8.49 20.02
C TRP A 10 13.73 8.85 20.89
N GLU A 11 14.95 8.78 20.35
CA GLU A 11 16.17 9.22 21.02
C GLU A 11 16.08 10.68 21.44
N PHE A 12 15.67 11.56 20.51
CA PHE A 12 15.50 12.98 20.77
C PHE A 12 14.46 13.24 21.87
N HIS A 13 13.33 12.53 21.83
CA HIS A 13 12.28 12.64 22.86
C HIS A 13 12.83 12.26 24.25
N ASN A 14 13.59 11.17 24.36
CA ASN A 14 14.16 10.73 25.63
C ASN A 14 15.25 11.68 26.15
N ASP A 15 16.10 12.24 25.27
CA ASP A 15 17.07 13.26 25.67
C ASP A 15 16.38 14.50 26.25
N VAL A 16 15.30 14.97 25.61
CA VAL A 16 14.47 16.06 26.14
C VAL A 16 13.83 15.68 27.47
N ALA A 17 13.29 14.47 27.59
CA ALA A 17 12.64 13.98 28.81
C ALA A 17 13.61 14.01 30.02
N VAL A 18 14.83 13.52 29.83
CA VAL A 18 15.89 13.55 30.85
C VAL A 18 16.28 14.98 31.23
N ARG A 19 16.40 15.89 30.26
CA ARG A 19 16.71 17.30 30.56
C ARG A 19 15.60 17.99 31.34
N VAL A 20 14.34 17.75 30.95
CA VAL A 20 13.17 18.29 31.65
C VAL A 20 13.08 17.72 33.07
N ALA A 21 13.38 16.43 33.25
CA ALA A 21 13.48 15.76 34.53
C ALA A 21 14.46 16.47 35.47
N ALA A 22 15.70 16.68 35.01
CA ALA A 22 16.76 17.32 35.78
C ALA A 22 16.42 18.77 36.16
N VAL A 23 15.78 19.53 35.27
CA VAL A 23 15.31 20.90 35.58
C VAL A 23 14.21 20.89 36.64
N LYS A 24 13.27 19.93 36.58
CA LYS A 24 12.19 19.81 37.55
C LYS A 24 12.71 19.36 38.93
N GLY A 25 13.59 18.36 39.00
CA GLY A 25 14.18 17.89 40.26
C GLY A 25 14.90 19.02 41.00
N ARG A 26 15.76 19.76 40.29
CA ARG A 26 16.45 20.94 40.85
C ARG A 26 15.52 22.02 41.41
N ARG A 27 14.34 22.20 40.81
CA ARG A 27 13.34 23.17 41.30
C ARG A 27 12.56 22.66 42.51
N ALA A 28 12.34 21.36 42.59
CA ALA A 28 11.61 20.71 43.67
C ALA A 28 12.48 20.45 44.91
N GLY A 29 13.80 20.57 44.81
CA GLY A 29 14.72 20.16 45.86
C GLY A 29 14.85 18.63 45.98
N GLU A 30 14.37 17.89 44.98
CA GLU A 30 14.56 16.45 44.84
C GLU A 30 15.87 16.16 44.11
N GLY A 31 16.54 15.07 44.52
CA GLY A 31 17.76 14.57 43.89
C GLY A 31 17.56 14.22 42.41
N ASP A 32 18.67 14.07 41.68
CA ASP A 32 18.68 13.82 40.22
C ASP A 32 18.39 12.34 39.87
N ASP A 33 17.84 11.58 40.82
CA ASP A 33 18.04 10.14 40.92
C ASP A 33 17.12 9.31 40.00
N ASP A 34 16.19 9.94 39.28
CA ASP A 34 15.13 9.27 38.54
C ASP A 34 15.15 9.53 37.02
N ALA A 35 16.32 9.78 36.43
CA ALA A 35 16.44 9.95 34.98
C ALA A 35 15.93 8.71 34.20
N ALA A 36 16.21 7.50 34.71
CA ALA A 36 15.80 6.24 34.08
C ALA A 36 14.28 6.02 34.12
N LEU A 37 13.59 6.43 35.18
CA LEU A 37 12.11 6.35 35.27
C LEU A 37 11.41 7.31 34.31
N ARG A 38 12.12 8.30 33.77
CA ARG A 38 11.56 9.31 32.87
C ARG A 38 11.89 9.08 31.40
N GLN A 39 12.69 8.06 31.09
CA GLN A 39 12.86 7.58 29.73
C GLN A 39 11.71 6.64 29.36
N TRP A 40 11.24 6.75 28.12
CA TRP A 40 10.20 5.89 27.57
C TRP A 40 10.81 4.97 26.51
N PRO A 41 10.41 3.70 26.40
CA PRO A 41 9.53 2.99 27.33
C PRO A 41 10.22 2.70 28.67
N THR A 42 9.45 2.66 29.75
CA THR A 42 9.95 2.14 31.02
C THR A 42 10.12 0.62 30.92
N MET A 43 10.98 0.03 31.76
CA MET A 43 11.18 -1.43 31.82
C MET A 43 9.86 -2.20 32.08
N GLU A 44 8.93 -1.61 32.84
CA GLU A 44 7.59 -2.18 33.07
C GLU A 44 6.74 -2.20 31.79
N SER A 45 6.89 -1.19 30.93
CA SER A 45 6.10 -1.06 29.70
C SER A 45 6.69 -1.84 28.52
N CYS A 46 8.00 -2.04 28.49
CA CYS A 46 8.68 -2.85 27.48
C CYS A 46 9.94 -3.48 28.07
N PHE A 47 9.80 -4.68 28.65
CA PHE A 47 10.94 -5.43 29.17
C PHE A 47 11.92 -5.85 28.08
N LEU A 48 11.40 -6.23 26.90
CA LEU A 48 12.21 -6.67 25.76
C LEU A 48 13.03 -5.55 25.10
N CYS A 49 12.69 -4.28 25.36
CA CYS A 49 13.42 -3.13 24.82
C CYS A 49 14.82 -2.97 25.44
N PHE A 50 15.17 -3.77 26.44
CA PHE A 50 16.46 -3.77 27.11
C PHE A 50 17.14 -5.12 26.93
N LYS A 51 18.42 -5.10 26.58
CA LYS A 51 19.28 -6.29 26.55
C LYS A 51 19.68 -6.71 27.97
N GLU A 52 20.32 -7.87 28.08
CA GLU A 52 20.80 -8.40 29.37
C GLU A 52 21.83 -7.50 30.07
N ASP A 53 22.55 -6.67 29.32
CA ASP A 53 23.51 -5.68 29.83
C ASP A 53 22.86 -4.35 30.25
N GLY A 54 21.55 -4.20 30.03
CA GLY A 54 20.80 -2.98 30.30
C GLY A 54 20.86 -1.93 29.19
N GLU A 55 21.55 -2.20 28.08
CA GLU A 55 21.49 -1.34 26.90
C GLU A 55 20.17 -1.50 26.15
N TRP A 56 19.82 -0.51 25.34
CA TRP A 56 18.64 -0.57 24.50
C TRP A 56 18.78 -1.60 23.38
N ASP A 57 17.75 -2.42 23.22
CA ASP A 57 17.54 -3.21 22.02
C ASP A 57 16.74 -2.39 21.00
N MET A 58 17.44 -1.86 20.00
CA MET A 58 16.85 -0.95 19.01
C MET A 58 15.81 -1.62 18.12
N GLU A 59 15.86 -2.95 17.96
CA GLU A 59 14.85 -3.69 17.20
C GLU A 59 13.54 -3.77 17.99
N GLU A 60 13.63 -4.12 19.28
CA GLU A 60 12.46 -4.19 20.15
C GLU A 60 11.87 -2.81 20.46
N VAL A 61 12.71 -1.77 20.59
CA VAL A 61 12.26 -0.37 20.69
C VAL A 61 11.48 0.04 19.44
N TYR A 62 12.00 -0.29 18.26
CA TYR A 62 11.30 0.00 17.01
C TYR A 62 9.93 -0.70 16.94
N ASP A 63 9.88 -1.97 17.34
CA ASP A 63 8.65 -2.75 17.39
C ASP A 63 7.64 -2.15 18.38
N ALA A 64 8.09 -1.67 19.54
CA ALA A 64 7.27 -0.98 20.51
C ALA A 64 6.72 0.34 19.95
N LEU A 65 7.54 1.11 19.22
CA LEU A 65 7.10 2.32 18.51
C LEU A 65 6.02 1.99 17.47
N GLU A 66 6.24 0.95 16.65
CA GLU A 66 5.27 0.50 15.64
C GLU A 66 3.93 0.11 16.29
N LYS A 67 3.97 -0.70 17.35
CA LYS A 67 2.77 -1.10 18.10
C LYS A 67 2.06 0.08 18.75
N THR A 68 2.80 1.08 19.22
CA THR A 68 2.21 2.23 19.92
C THR A 68 1.54 3.22 18.96
N TYR A 69 2.24 3.59 17.89
CA TYR A 69 1.81 4.69 17.01
C TYR A 69 1.20 4.24 15.67
N TRP A 70 1.42 2.99 15.26
CA TRP A 70 0.95 2.45 13.97
C TRP A 70 -0.07 1.30 14.10
N SER A 71 -0.57 0.98 15.30
CA SER A 71 -1.57 -0.10 15.51
C SER A 71 -3.03 0.30 15.27
N GLY A 72 -3.28 1.45 14.65
CA GLY A 72 -4.62 1.97 14.36
C GLY A 72 -5.45 1.08 13.42
N PRO A 73 -6.79 1.19 13.47
CA PRO A 73 -7.70 0.38 12.65
C PRO A 73 -7.45 0.52 11.14
N GLU A 74 -6.98 1.67 10.66
CA GLU A 74 -6.63 1.87 9.24
C GLU A 74 -5.42 1.05 8.78
N LEU A 75 -4.46 0.78 9.67
CA LEU A 75 -3.23 0.04 9.34
C LEU A 75 -3.39 -1.48 9.48
N LYS A 76 -4.35 -1.95 10.29
CA LYS A 76 -4.74 -3.38 10.32
C LYS A 76 -5.24 -3.87 8.96
N GLY A 77 -5.93 -3.00 8.20
CA GLY A 77 -6.33 -3.27 6.82
C GLY A 77 -5.14 -3.44 5.87
N MET A 78 -4.07 -2.66 6.06
CA MET A 78 -2.86 -2.75 5.23
C MET A 78 -1.94 -3.93 5.57
N LYS A 79 -1.75 -4.26 6.86
CA LYS A 79 -1.01 -5.48 7.27
C LYS A 79 -1.76 -6.74 6.83
N GLY A 80 -3.09 -6.78 7.00
CA GLY A 80 -3.94 -7.84 6.46
C GLY A 80 -3.86 -7.95 4.93
N MET A 81 -3.75 -6.84 4.20
CA MET A 81 -3.53 -6.86 2.74
C MET A 81 -2.14 -7.37 2.33
N LYS A 82 -1.08 -7.13 3.13
CA LYS A 82 0.27 -7.66 2.86
C LYS A 82 0.34 -9.17 3.13
N GLU A 83 -0.26 -9.66 4.22
CA GLU A 83 -0.38 -11.11 4.50
C GLU A 83 -1.34 -11.83 3.54
N TYR A 84 -2.43 -11.18 3.09
CA TYR A 84 -3.30 -11.68 2.03
C TYR A 84 -2.58 -11.83 0.67
N LYS A 85 -1.55 -11.03 0.42
CA LYS A 85 -0.74 -11.11 -0.81
C LYS A 85 0.35 -12.19 -0.74
N SER A 86 0.82 -12.55 0.47
CA SER A 86 1.83 -13.59 0.67
C SER A 86 1.23 -14.99 0.83
N MET A 87 0.01 -15.11 1.34
CA MET A 87 -0.79 -16.33 1.24
C MET A 87 -1.42 -16.39 -0.14
N GLY A 88 -0.73 -17.05 -1.08
CA GLY A 88 -1.18 -17.31 -2.45
C GLY A 88 -2.54 -18.01 -2.52
N ARG A 89 -3.61 -17.23 -2.37
CA ARG A 89 -4.97 -17.63 -2.70
C ARG A 89 -5.22 -17.15 -4.12
N GLU A 90 -5.29 -18.09 -5.05
CA GLU A 90 -5.84 -17.85 -6.38
C GLU A 90 -7.18 -17.16 -6.21
N SER A 91 -7.21 -15.86 -6.50
CA SER A 91 -8.42 -15.06 -6.41
C SER A 91 -9.34 -15.50 -7.55
N PRO A 92 -10.55 -16.02 -7.28
CA PRO A 92 -11.48 -16.37 -8.34
C PRO A 92 -12.01 -15.06 -8.93
N GLY A 93 -11.46 -14.64 -10.07
CA GLY A 93 -12.13 -13.65 -10.92
C GLY A 93 -11.35 -12.40 -11.32
N SER A 94 -10.04 -12.29 -11.08
CA SER A 94 -9.25 -11.32 -11.85
C SER A 94 -9.05 -11.87 -13.26
N LEU A 95 -9.93 -11.49 -14.19
CA LEU A 95 -9.72 -11.71 -15.62
C LEU A 95 -8.42 -11.00 -15.98
N SER A 96 -7.33 -11.77 -16.06
CA SER A 96 -6.08 -11.35 -16.68
C SER A 96 -6.41 -10.55 -17.93
N SER A 97 -5.80 -9.38 -18.08
CA SER A 97 -6.02 -8.50 -19.23
C SER A 97 -5.89 -9.26 -20.56
N ALA A 98 -5.04 -10.28 -20.61
CA ALA A 98 -4.93 -11.19 -21.76
C ALA A 98 -6.24 -11.94 -22.09
N ARG A 99 -7.00 -12.41 -21.09
CA ARG A 99 -8.30 -13.09 -21.29
C ARG A 99 -9.37 -12.10 -21.77
N TYR A 100 -9.36 -10.87 -21.25
CA TYR A 100 -10.25 -9.81 -21.73
C TYR A 100 -9.98 -9.51 -23.21
N TYR A 101 -8.72 -9.28 -23.60
CA TYR A 101 -8.39 -9.00 -25.01
C TYR A 101 -8.66 -10.21 -25.92
N ALA A 102 -8.42 -11.44 -25.45
CA ALA A 102 -8.72 -12.65 -26.22
C ALA A 102 -10.22 -12.82 -26.50
N THR A 103 -11.08 -12.58 -25.49
CA THR A 103 -12.54 -12.70 -25.66
C THR A 103 -13.10 -11.62 -26.59
N VAL A 104 -12.65 -10.36 -26.45
CA VAL A 104 -13.03 -9.27 -27.36
C VAL A 104 -12.56 -9.58 -28.79
N GLY A 105 -11.33 -10.08 -28.96
CA GLY A 105 -10.80 -10.47 -30.26
C GLY A 105 -11.61 -11.57 -30.95
N LEU A 106 -11.99 -12.62 -30.20
CA LEU A 106 -12.83 -13.71 -30.71
C LEU A 106 -14.23 -13.23 -31.13
N MET A 107 -14.84 -12.33 -30.35
CA MET A 107 -16.15 -11.75 -30.67
C MET A 107 -16.09 -10.95 -31.98
N LEU A 108 -15.05 -10.14 -32.18
CA LEU A 108 -14.85 -9.38 -33.42
C LEU A 108 -14.61 -10.29 -34.63
N LEU A 109 -13.81 -11.34 -34.46
CA LEU A 109 -13.57 -12.36 -35.50
C LEU A 109 -14.85 -13.09 -35.89
N ALA A 110 -15.66 -13.49 -34.91
CA ALA A 110 -16.95 -14.14 -35.16
C ALA A 110 -17.92 -13.21 -35.91
N ALA A 111 -18.03 -11.94 -35.49
CA ALA A 111 -18.84 -10.94 -36.17
C ALA A 111 -18.38 -10.70 -37.62
N TYR A 112 -17.07 -10.62 -37.84
CA TYR A 112 -16.50 -10.48 -39.18
C TYR A 112 -16.81 -11.70 -40.07
N ALA A 113 -16.62 -12.91 -39.54
CA ALA A 113 -16.92 -14.15 -40.25
C ALA A 113 -18.40 -14.27 -40.59
N ALA A 114 -19.30 -13.91 -39.66
CA ALA A 114 -20.74 -13.90 -39.87
C ALA A 114 -21.14 -12.91 -40.97
N LYS A 115 -20.60 -11.67 -40.94
CA LYS A 115 -20.84 -10.66 -41.98
C LYS A 115 -20.34 -11.12 -43.35
N ARG A 116 -19.15 -11.72 -43.42
CA ARG A 116 -18.59 -12.24 -44.67
C ARG A 116 -19.44 -13.37 -45.23
N ARG A 117 -19.93 -14.29 -44.39
CA ARG A 117 -20.87 -15.34 -44.79
C ARG A 117 -22.20 -14.77 -45.28
N GLN A 118 -22.74 -13.76 -44.60
CA GLN A 118 -23.96 -13.08 -45.05
C GLN A 118 -23.77 -12.47 -46.44
N VAL A 119 -22.68 -11.74 -46.70
CA VAL A 119 -22.39 -11.18 -48.03
C VAL A 119 -22.31 -12.27 -49.12
N LEU A 120 -21.69 -13.42 -48.81
CA LEU A 120 -21.60 -14.55 -49.73
C LEU A 120 -22.96 -15.20 -50.00
N ILE A 121 -23.81 -15.35 -48.98
CA ILE A 121 -25.13 -15.98 -49.09
C ILE A 121 -26.13 -15.06 -49.77
N THR A 122 -26.15 -13.77 -49.42
CA THR A 122 -27.13 -12.81 -49.97
C THR A 122 -26.72 -12.28 -51.34
N GLY A 123 -25.50 -12.55 -51.81
CA GLY A 123 -25.02 -12.09 -53.12
C GLY A 123 -24.94 -10.56 -53.25
N MET A 124 -25.08 -9.82 -52.14
CA MET A 124 -24.99 -8.37 -52.10
C MET A 124 -23.54 -7.90 -52.17
N HIS A 125 -22.89 -8.16 -53.31
CA HIS A 125 -21.84 -7.27 -53.78
C HIS A 125 -22.52 -5.94 -54.08
N LYS A 126 -22.20 -4.89 -53.32
CA LYS A 126 -22.66 -3.53 -53.59
C LYS A 126 -22.47 -3.24 -55.09
N LYS A 127 -23.57 -3.11 -55.82
CA LYS A 127 -23.58 -2.28 -57.03
C LYS A 127 -23.28 -0.87 -56.52
N PHE A 128 -22.07 -0.41 -56.80
CA PHE A 128 -21.84 1.03 -56.85
C PHE A 128 -22.65 1.51 -58.05
N ASP A 129 -23.88 1.96 -57.80
CA ASP A 129 -24.67 2.61 -58.83
C ASP A 129 -23.88 3.86 -59.27
N SER A 130 -23.60 3.90 -60.57
CA SER A 130 -23.00 5.03 -61.25
C SER A 130 -23.81 6.29 -60.96
N VAL A 131 -23.11 7.36 -60.61
CA VAL A 131 -23.65 8.71 -60.39
C VAL A 131 -24.55 9.10 -61.57
N PRO A 132 -25.79 9.58 -61.38
CA PRO A 132 -26.61 10.05 -62.47
C PRO A 132 -25.95 11.26 -63.11
N GLY A 133 -25.63 11.14 -64.40
CA GLY A 133 -25.13 12.22 -65.23
C GLY A 133 -26.05 13.44 -65.12
N ARG A 134 -25.48 14.53 -64.62
CA ARG A 134 -26.07 15.85 -64.56
C ARG A 134 -26.41 16.30 -65.98
N GLY A 135 -27.70 16.32 -66.32
CA GLY A 135 -28.20 16.88 -67.58
C GLY A 135 -27.76 18.33 -67.72
N LYS A 136 -27.02 18.62 -68.79
CA LYS A 136 -26.80 19.99 -69.27
C LYS A 136 -27.87 20.29 -70.31
N TYR A 137 -28.79 21.19 -69.96
CA TYR A 137 -29.61 21.90 -70.93
C TYR A 137 -28.76 23.05 -71.51
N ASN A 138 -28.70 23.13 -72.84
CA ASN A 138 -28.43 24.35 -73.60
C ASN A 138 -29.58 24.49 -74.60
#